data_AF-A0A6I9VKT0-F1
#
_entry.id   AF-A0A6I9VKT0-F1
#
_cell.length_a   1.000
_cell.length_b   1.000
_cell.length_c   1.000
_cell.angle_alpha   90.00
_cell.angle_beta   90.00
_cell.angle_gamma   90.00
#
_symmetry.space_group_name_H-M   'P 1'
#
loop_
_entity.id
_entity.type
_entity.pdbx_description
1 polymer ?
#
loop_
_entity_poly.entity_id
_entity_poly.type
_entity_poly.pdbx_seq_one_letter_code
_entity_poly.pdbx_strand_id
1 'polypeptide(L)'
;MVEHFFCCPLECAAKFFGWLGGISSVLLCILCAICLGRVHEIIASEYYRKYIRAEYSEEALSIIIALYMILCITSTVTHICLVVGTMKRKQNLLLPWTIETLFNIGLTLLLYLRDAKFSWISLIVLLLHLYFWYAMVSLYGKIREGNERRSNRNVNV
;
A
#
# COMPACT_ATOMS: atom_id res chain seq x y z
N MET A 1 14.10 16.38 9.24
CA MET A 1 12.70 16.03 9.55
C MET A 1 11.80 16.77 8.57
N VAL A 2 10.87 16.08 7.93
CA VAL A 2 9.87 16.72 7.07
C VAL A 2 8.68 17.08 7.97
N GLU A 3 8.40 18.37 8.12
CA GLU A 3 7.31 18.86 8.98
C GLU A 3 6.00 19.10 8.22
N HIS A 4 6.12 19.31 6.90
CA HIS A 4 5.00 19.55 6.00
C HIS A 4 5.17 18.74 4.71
N PHE A 5 4.08 18.13 4.26
CA PHE A 5 4.01 17.51 2.94
C PHE A 5 3.40 18.57 2.01
N PHE A 6 4.26 19.21 1.20
CA PHE A 6 3.91 20.40 0.41
C PHE A 6 3.46 21.60 1.28
N CYS A 7 2.17 21.67 1.63
CA CYS A 7 1.59 22.68 2.53
C CYS A 7 0.71 22.09 3.64
N CYS A 8 0.50 20.76 3.65
CA CYS A 8 -0.34 20.11 4.65
C CYS A 8 0.50 19.56 5.81
N PRO A 9 -0.01 19.61 7.06
CA PRO A 9 0.61 18.89 8.15
C PRO A 9 0.65 17.39 7.82
N LEU A 10 1.76 16.70 8.14
CA LEU A 10 1.94 15.27 7.83
C LEU A 10 0.78 14.40 8.35
N GLU A 11 0.17 14.79 9.47
CA GLU A 11 -1.01 14.09 10.01
C GLU A 11 -2.21 14.12 9.07
N CYS A 12 -2.42 15.21 8.32
CA CYS A 12 -3.51 15.34 7.36
C CYS A 12 -3.21 14.53 6.09
N ALA A 13 -1.98 14.62 5.57
CA ALA A 13 -1.54 13.83 4.43
C ALA A 13 -1.68 12.32 4.72
N ALA A 14 -1.22 11.86 5.87
CA ALA A 14 -1.30 10.45 6.25
C ALA A 14 -2.74 9.93 6.36
N LYS A 15 -3.67 10.75 6.87
CA LYS A 15 -5.10 10.41 6.88
C LYS A 15 -5.66 10.33 5.47
N PHE A 16 -5.36 11.31 4.62
CA PHE A 16 -5.84 11.36 3.24
C PHE A 16 -5.36 10.13 2.44
N PHE A 17 -4.06 9.82 2.49
CA PHE A 17 -3.50 8.66 1.80
C PHE A 17 -3.94 7.33 2.40
N GLY A 18 -4.09 7.26 3.73
CA GLY A 18 -4.66 6.08 4.39
C GLY A 18 -6.09 5.80 3.94
N TRP A 19 -6.93 6.83 3.84
CA TRP A 19 -8.30 6.71 3.34
C TRP A 19 -8.35 6.36 1.85
N LEU A 20 -7.59 7.05 1.02
CA LEU A 20 -7.59 6.84 -0.42
C LEU A 20 -7.08 5.43 -0.78
N GLY A 21 -6.02 4.98 -0.11
CA GLY A 21 -5.50 3.61 -0.23
C GLY A 21 -6.49 2.56 0.27
N GLY A 22 -7.12 2.78 1.43
CA GLY A 22 -8.13 1.87 1.97
C GLY A 22 -9.39 1.74 1.10
N ILE A 23 -9.88 2.84 0.50
CA ILE A 23 -11.01 2.78 -0.44
C ILE A 23 -10.58 2.03 -1.71
N SER A 24 -9.39 2.33 -2.23
CA SER A 24 -8.86 1.68 -3.43
C SER A 24 -8.72 0.16 -3.24
N SER A 25 -8.23 -0.29 -2.08
CA SER A 25 -8.06 -1.71 -1.80
C SER A 25 -9.40 -2.44 -1.65
N VAL A 26 -10.41 -1.79 -1.06
CA VAL A 26 -11.77 -2.34 -0.98
C VAL A 26 -12.41 -2.48 -2.37
N LEU A 27 -12.29 -1.44 -3.22
CA LEU A 27 -12.76 -1.52 -4.60
C LEU A 27 -12.07 -2.65 -5.37
N LEU A 28 -10.77 -2.84 -5.14
CA LEU A 28 -10.01 -3.91 -5.76
C LEU A 28 -10.46 -5.30 -5.27
N CYS A 29 -10.74 -5.46 -3.98
CA CYS A 29 -11.35 -6.68 -3.44
C CYS A 29 -12.68 -7.01 -4.12
N ILE A 30 -13.54 -6.00 -4.32
CA ILE A 30 -14.84 -6.18 -5.02
C ILE A 30 -14.60 -6.63 -6.46
N LEU A 31 -13.66 -6.00 -7.17
CA LEU A 31 -13.29 -6.42 -8.52
C LEU A 31 -12.76 -7.87 -8.54
N CYS A 32 -11.91 -8.25 -7.59
CA CYS A 32 -11.42 -9.62 -7.47
C CYS A 32 -12.55 -10.62 -7.22
N ALA A 33 -13.54 -10.27 -6.40
CA ALA A 33 -14.70 -11.12 -6.15
C ALA A 33 -15.54 -11.31 -7.42
N ILE A 34 -15.76 -10.24 -8.20
CA ILE A 34 -16.44 -10.30 -9.49
C ILE A 34 -15.66 -11.19 -10.47
N CYS A 35 -14.34 -11.00 -10.56
CA CYS A 35 -13.47 -11.81 -11.40
C CYS A 35 -13.52 -13.29 -10.99
N LEU A 36 -13.51 -13.59 -9.69
CA LEU A 36 -13.57 -14.96 -9.18
C LEU A 36 -14.88 -15.66 -9.57
N GLY A 37 -16.02 -14.94 -9.49
CA GLY A 37 -17.32 -15.46 -9.91
C GLY A 37 -17.46 -15.66 -11.42
N ARG A 38 -16.59 -15.05 -12.22
CA ARG A 38 -16.63 -15.05 -13.70
C ARG A 38 -15.35 -15.56 -14.34
N VAL A 39 -14.55 -16.37 -13.63
CA VAL A 39 -13.28 -16.90 -14.13
C VAL A 39 -13.43 -17.60 -15.48
N HIS A 40 -14.50 -18.39 -15.63
CA HIS A 40 -14.81 -19.09 -16.88
C HIS A 40 -15.03 -18.11 -18.05
N GLU A 41 -15.82 -17.05 -17.85
CA GLU A 41 -16.05 -16.00 -18.86
C GLU A 41 -14.77 -15.26 -19.22
N ILE A 42 -13.89 -15.02 -18.23
CA ILE A 42 -12.61 -14.33 -18.43
C ILE A 42 -11.68 -15.17 -19.31
N ILE A 43 -11.53 -16.47 -19.03
CA ILE A 43 -10.66 -17.38 -19.79
C ILE A 43 -11.22 -17.63 -21.20
N ALA A 44 -12.54 -17.70 -21.33
CA ALA A 44 -13.22 -17.81 -22.61
C ALA A 44 -13.14 -16.52 -23.44
N SER A 45 -12.83 -15.37 -22.83
CA SER A 45 -12.77 -14.09 -23.52
C SER A 45 -11.64 -14.03 -24.56
N GLU A 46 -11.94 -13.45 -25.71
CA GLU A 46 -10.97 -13.26 -26.79
C GLU A 46 -9.80 -12.33 -26.37
N TYR A 47 -10.08 -11.41 -25.43
CA TYR A 47 -9.07 -10.53 -24.84
C TYR A 47 -8.02 -11.32 -24.06
N TYR A 48 -8.43 -12.27 -23.21
CA TYR A 48 -7.50 -13.09 -22.44
C TYR A 48 -6.60 -13.94 -23.34
N ARG A 49 -7.18 -14.58 -24.36
CA ARG A 49 -6.43 -15.39 -25.34
C ARG A 49 -5.43 -14.56 -26.14
N LYS A 50 -5.77 -13.32 -26.50
CA LYS A 50 -4.93 -12.44 -27.32
C LYS A 50 -3.74 -11.85 -26.56
N TYR A 51 -3.95 -11.45 -25.29
CA TYR A 51 -2.95 -10.70 -24.52
C TYR A 51 -2.19 -11.53 -23.48
N ILE A 52 -2.85 -12.49 -22.84
CA ILE A 52 -2.25 -13.20 -21.71
C ILE A 52 -1.46 -14.43 -22.19
N ARG A 53 -1.75 -14.98 -23.38
CA ARG A 53 -1.00 -16.04 -24.12
C ARG A 53 -0.47 -17.21 -23.26
N ALA A 54 -1.00 -17.34 -22.06
CA ALA A 54 -0.59 -18.29 -21.05
C ALA A 54 -1.75 -19.22 -20.82
N GLU A 55 -1.47 -20.51 -21.01
CA GLU A 55 -2.42 -21.60 -20.90
C GLU A 55 -2.63 -21.94 -19.42
N TYR A 56 -3.20 -20.99 -18.67
CA TYR A 56 -3.58 -21.22 -17.28
C TYR A 56 -4.90 -21.98 -17.24
N SER A 57 -4.92 -23.07 -16.47
CA SER A 57 -6.17 -23.74 -16.06
C SER A 57 -7.05 -22.79 -15.25
N GLU A 58 -8.37 -22.97 -15.31
CA GLU A 58 -9.35 -22.21 -14.51
C GLU A 58 -9.04 -22.28 -13.01
N GLU A 59 -8.57 -23.43 -12.55
CA GLU A 59 -8.15 -23.64 -11.16
C GLU A 59 -6.95 -22.76 -10.80
N ALA A 60 -5.95 -22.68 -11.69
CA ALA A 60 -4.76 -21.87 -11.47
C ALA A 60 -5.10 -20.38 -11.41
N LEU A 61 -5.95 -19.89 -12.33
CA LEU A 61 -6.37 -18.49 -12.33
C LEU A 61 -7.19 -18.15 -11.07
N SER A 62 -8.07 -19.07 -10.65
CA SER A 62 -8.86 -18.91 -9.42
C SER A 62 -7.97 -18.80 -8.18
N ILE A 63 -6.94 -19.65 -8.07
CA ILE A 63 -5.97 -19.60 -6.96
C ILE A 63 -5.20 -18.27 -6.97
N ILE A 64 -4.75 -17.80 -8.13
CA ILE A 64 -4.04 -16.52 -8.25
C ILE A 64 -4.93 -15.35 -7.80
N ILE A 65 -6.18 -15.31 -8.26
CA ILE A 65 -7.15 -14.26 -7.86
C ILE A 65 -7.44 -14.35 -6.36
N ALA A 66 -7.59 -15.55 -5.80
CA ALA A 66 -7.82 -15.74 -4.36
C ALA A 66 -6.63 -15.26 -3.52
N LEU A 67 -5.40 -15.60 -3.90
CA LEU A 67 -4.19 -15.10 -3.24
C LEU A 67 -4.09 -13.58 -3.32
N TYR A 68 -4.42 -12.99 -4.48
CA TYR A 68 -4.43 -11.55 -4.65
C TYR A 68 -5.49 -10.85 -3.79
N MET A 69 -6.65 -11.48 -3.60
CA MET A 69 -7.70 -10.99 -2.70
C MET A 69 -7.21 -10.95 -1.25
N ILE A 70 -6.50 -11.98 -0.79
CA ILE A 70 -5.90 -12.00 0.56
C ILE A 70 -4.92 -10.82 0.72
N LEU A 71 -4.07 -10.58 -0.29
CA LEU A 71 -3.15 -9.43 -0.29
C LEU A 71 -3.89 -8.09 -0.20
N CYS A 72 -4.99 -7.93 -0.94
CA CYS A 72 -5.81 -6.73 -0.89
C CYS A 72 -6.45 -6.51 0.48
N ILE A 73 -6.90 -7.58 1.15
CA ILE A 73 -7.43 -7.52 2.51
C ILE A 73 -6.34 -7.08 3.48
N THR A 74 -5.14 -7.68 3.41
CA THR A 74 -4.02 -7.28 4.27
C THR A 74 -3.64 -5.81 4.06
N SER A 75 -3.63 -5.35 2.81
CA SER A 75 -3.36 -3.95 2.47
C SER A 75 -4.43 -3.00 3.02
N THR A 76 -5.70 -3.43 3.00
CA THR A 76 -6.79 -2.65 3.62
C THR A 76 -6.54 -2.49 5.13
N VAL A 77 -6.14 -3.56 5.81
CA VAL A 77 -5.87 -3.54 7.26
C VAL A 77 -4.71 -2.61 7.58
N THR A 78 -3.62 -2.63 6.82
CA THR A 78 -2.47 -1.75 7.05
C THR A 78 -2.82 -0.28 6.78
N HIS A 79 -3.63 0.03 5.77
CA HIS A 79 -4.16 1.37 5.53
C HIS A 79 -5.04 1.86 6.68
N ILE A 80 -5.90 1.01 7.23
CA ILE A 80 -6.69 1.34 8.43
C ILE A 80 -5.76 1.59 9.63
N CYS A 81 -4.75 0.73 9.83
CA CYS A 81 -3.75 0.90 10.88
C CYS A 81 -2.99 2.22 10.75
N LEU A 82 -2.67 2.66 9.53
CA LEU A 82 -2.07 3.98 9.27
C LEU A 82 -3.01 5.12 9.72
N VAL A 83 -4.29 5.08 9.34
CA VAL A 83 -5.27 6.11 9.73
C VAL A 83 -5.47 6.12 11.26
N VAL A 84 -5.68 4.95 11.87
CA VAL A 84 -5.87 4.84 13.33
C VAL A 84 -4.61 5.23 14.09
N GLY A 85 -3.44 4.82 13.62
CA GLY A 85 -2.14 5.12 14.21
C GLY A 85 -1.84 6.62 14.20
N THR A 86 -2.16 7.29 13.09
CA THR A 86 -2.01 8.75 12.97
C THR A 86 -3.01 9.51 13.84
N MET A 87 -4.27 9.04 13.94
CA MET A 87 -5.28 9.64 14.82
C MET A 87 -4.97 9.45 16.30
N LYS A 88 -4.54 8.24 16.71
CA LYS A 88 -4.26 7.91 18.12
C LYS A 88 -2.82 8.20 18.54
N ARG A 89 -1.98 8.74 17.64
CA ARG A 89 -0.53 8.98 17.85
C ARG A 89 0.19 7.74 18.40
N LYS A 90 -0.18 6.56 17.90
CA LYS A 90 0.44 5.29 18.29
C LYS A 90 1.40 4.84 17.19
N GLN A 91 2.70 4.99 17.46
CA GLN A 91 3.78 4.65 16.54
C GLN A 91 3.72 3.20 16.03
N ASN A 92 3.34 2.24 16.87
CA ASN A 92 3.32 0.81 16.52
C ASN A 92 2.30 0.48 15.41
N LEU A 93 1.25 1.30 15.25
CA LEU A 93 0.22 1.09 14.23
C LEU A 93 0.62 1.64 12.86
N LEU A 94 1.67 2.46 12.77
CA LEU A 94 2.19 2.92 11.48
C LEU A 94 3.15 1.90 10.85
N LEU A 95 3.81 1.07 11.67
CA LEU A 95 4.83 0.12 11.21
C LEU A 95 4.33 -0.88 10.15
N PRO A 96 3.15 -1.51 10.29
CA PRO A 96 2.69 -2.48 9.30
C PRO A 96 2.62 -1.90 7.89
N TRP A 97 2.11 -0.67 7.78
CA TRP A 97 2.01 0.04 6.52
C TRP A 97 3.39 0.39 5.93
N THR A 98 4.31 0.87 6.76
CA THR A 98 5.66 1.24 6.34
C THR A 98 6.46 0.04 5.81
N ILE A 99 6.30 -1.13 6.44
CA ILE A 99 6.96 -2.38 6.03
C ILE A 99 6.38 -2.89 4.72
N GLU A 100 5.05 -2.95 4.61
CA GLU A 100 4.38 -3.36 3.37
C GLU A 100 4.77 -2.46 2.19
N THR A 101 4.75 -1.15 2.39
CA THR A 101 5.11 -0.18 1.35
C THR A 101 6.57 -0.32 0.95
N LEU A 102 7.48 -0.56 1.90
CA LEU A 102 8.89 -0.80 1.61
C LEU A 102 9.09 -2.07 0.77
N PHE A 103 8.39 -3.15 1.13
CA PHE A 103 8.43 -4.40 0.37
C PHE A 103 7.93 -4.20 -1.06
N ASN A 104 6.83 -3.45 -1.23
CA ASN A 104 6.26 -3.16 -2.54
C ASN A 104 7.19 -2.29 -3.41
N ILE A 105 7.83 -1.27 -2.82
CA ILE A 105 8.84 -0.46 -3.50
C ILE A 105 10.02 -1.34 -3.95
N GLY A 106 10.51 -2.23 -3.08
CA GLY A 106 11.61 -3.14 -3.39
C GLY A 106 11.26 -4.11 -4.51
N LEU A 107 10.08 -4.71 -4.48
CA LEU A 107 9.60 -5.62 -5.52
C LEU A 107 9.43 -4.90 -6.86
N THR A 108 8.86 -3.69 -6.84
CA THR A 108 8.73 -2.84 -8.02
C THR A 108 10.10 -2.50 -8.61
N LEU A 109 11.08 -2.14 -7.78
CA LEU A 109 12.44 -1.87 -8.23
C LEU A 109 13.11 -3.11 -8.85
N LEU A 110 12.95 -4.29 -8.25
CA LEU A 110 13.47 -5.56 -8.78
C LEU A 110 12.87 -5.90 -10.15
N LEU A 111 11.55 -5.74 -10.31
CA LEU A 111 10.89 -5.94 -11.59
C LEU A 111 11.40 -4.96 -12.65
N TYR A 112 11.62 -3.69 -12.27
CA TYR A 112 12.19 -2.71 -13.20
C TYR A 112 13.62 -3.04 -13.64
N LEU A 113 14.46 -3.52 -12.72
CA LEU A 113 15.82 -3.96 -13.07
C LEU A 113 15.82 -5.18 -14.00
N ARG A 114 14.79 -6.03 -13.91
CA ARG A 114 14.68 -7.25 -14.73
C ARG A 114 14.21 -6.96 -16.16
N ASP A 115 13.14 -6.18 -16.32
CA ASP A 115 12.46 -6.06 -17.63
C ASP A 115 12.99 -4.91 -18.52
N ALA A 116 13.90 -4.06 -18.01
CA ALA A 116 14.62 -2.97 -18.71
C ALA A 116 13.78 -1.98 -19.54
N LYS A 117 12.45 -2.14 -19.60
CA LYS A 117 11.51 -1.22 -20.26
C LYS A 117 11.19 -0.06 -19.35
N PHE A 118 12.10 0.89 -19.33
CA PHE A 118 12.03 2.06 -18.46
C PHE A 118 11.19 3.16 -19.09
N SER A 119 10.01 3.43 -18.52
CA SER A 119 9.21 4.61 -18.86
C SER A 119 9.46 5.72 -17.84
N TRP A 120 9.61 6.97 -18.31
CA TRP A 120 9.76 8.15 -17.45
C TRP A 120 8.61 8.30 -16.44
N ILE A 121 7.41 7.90 -16.85
CA ILE A 121 6.22 7.93 -15.98
C ILE A 121 6.40 6.98 -14.78
N SER A 122 6.94 5.79 -15.03
CA SER A 122 7.21 4.80 -13.99
C SER A 122 8.27 5.29 -12.99
N LEU A 123 9.30 6.00 -13.44
CA LEU A 123 10.29 6.64 -12.57
C LEU A 123 9.62 7.64 -11.64
N ILE A 124 8.78 8.53 -12.18
CA ILE A 124 8.08 9.56 -11.40
C ILE A 124 7.19 8.91 -10.34
N VAL A 125 6.43 7.87 -10.70
CA VAL A 125 5.55 7.16 -9.77
C VAL A 125 6.36 6.47 -8.65
N LEU A 126 7.51 5.89 -8.99
CA LEU A 126 8.42 5.27 -8.02
C LEU A 126 8.99 6.31 -7.04
N LEU A 127 9.51 7.43 -7.56
CA LEU A 127 10.04 8.52 -6.73
C LEU A 127 8.96 9.09 -5.81
N LEU A 128 7.74 9.25 -6.32
CA LEU A 128 6.61 9.73 -5.53
C LEU A 128 6.26 8.74 -4.40
N HIS A 129 6.23 7.44 -4.68
CA HIS A 129 6.04 6.40 -3.66
C HIS A 129 7.15 6.43 -2.60
N LEU A 130 8.40 6.59 -3.01
CA LEU A 130 9.53 6.65 -2.10
C LEU A 130 9.49 7.92 -1.22
N TYR A 131 9.07 9.04 -1.79
CA TYR A 131 8.85 10.28 -1.05
C TYR A 131 7.71 10.14 -0.01
N PHE A 132 6.60 9.48 -0.37
CA PHE A 132 5.52 9.17 0.57
C PHE A 132 5.99 8.28 1.72
N TRP A 133 6.74 7.23 1.40
CA TRP A 133 7.31 6.34 2.39
C TRP A 133 8.21 7.11 3.37
N TYR A 134 9.10 7.96 2.84
CA TYR A 134 9.99 8.78 3.66
C TYR A 134 9.23 9.72 4.61
N ALA A 135 8.13 10.34 4.16
CA ALA A 135 7.34 11.18 5.05
C ALA A 135 6.60 10.40 6.13
N MET A 136 6.10 9.20 5.86
CA MET A 136 5.49 8.37 6.92
C MET A 136 6.52 7.94 7.95
N VAL A 137 7.76 7.66 7.54
CA VAL A 137 8.88 7.41 8.46
C VAL A 137 9.20 8.67 9.29
N SER A 138 9.21 9.85 8.67
CA SER A 138 9.37 11.12 9.39
C SER A 138 8.24 11.35 10.41
N LEU A 139 7.00 11.01 10.06
CA LEU A 139 5.86 11.08 10.98
C LEU A 139 5.99 10.10 12.14
N TYR A 140 6.46 8.88 11.87
CA TYR A 140 6.74 7.89 12.89
C TYR A 140 7.76 8.43 13.92
N GLY A 141 8.86 9.03 13.46
CA GLY A 141 9.85 9.66 14.33
C GLY A 141 9.25 10.79 15.18
N LYS A 142 8.43 11.65 14.58
CA LYS A 142 7.77 12.76 15.28
C LYS A 142 6.81 12.28 16.39
N ILE A 143 6.05 11.21 16.13
CA ILE A 143 5.15 10.59 17.12
C ILE A 143 5.95 9.95 18.26
N ARG A 144 7.06 9.26 17.93
CA ARG A 144 7.94 8.63 18.90
C ARG A 144 8.52 9.62 19.89
N GLU A 145 9.16 10.67 19.40
CA GLU A 145 9.76 11.72 20.24
C GLU A 145 8.70 12.42 21.11
N GLY A 146 7.51 12.66 20.56
CA GLY A 146 6.39 13.21 21.30
C GLY A 146 5.92 12.33 22.46
N ASN A 147 5.94 11.00 22.28
CA ASN A 147 5.56 10.03 23.31
C ASN A 147 6.64 9.88 24.39
N GLU A 148 7.93 9.86 24.01
CA GLU A 148 9.06 9.83 24.95
C GLU A 148 9.06 11.06 25.87
N ARG A 149 8.83 12.27 25.31
CA ARG A 149 8.70 13.50 26.10
C ARG A 149 7.52 13.48 27.08
N ARG A 150 6.38 12.89 26.70
CA ARG A 150 5.23 12.73 27.62
C ARG A 150 5.51 11.72 28.72
N SER A 151 6.18 10.61 28.40
CA SER A 151 6.57 9.60 29.38
C SER A 151 7.49 10.21 30.44
N ASN A 152 8.53 10.95 30.03
CA ASN A 152 9.44 11.60 30.97
C ASN A 152 8.77 12.68 31.83
N ARG A 153 7.76 13.37 31.30
CA ARG A 153 6.98 14.34 32.09
C ARG A 153 6.19 13.65 33.21
N ASN A 154 5.60 12.49 32.95
CA ASN A 154 4.79 11.77 33.94
C ASN A 154 5.63 11.06 35.02
N VAL A 155 6.93 10.85 34.80
CA VAL A 155 7.85 10.27 35.79
C VAL A 155 8.39 11.34 36.76
N ASN A 156 8.37 12.62 36.35
CA ASN A 156 8.88 13.75 37.13
C ASN A 156 7.78 14.49 37.92
N VAL A 157 6.59 13.91 38.06
CA VAL A 157 5.46 14.40 38.87
C VAL A 157 5.17 13.36 39.94
#